data_AF-A0A517NJZ8-F1
#
_entry.id   AF-A0A517NJZ8-F1
#
_cell.length_a   1.000
_cell.length_b   1.000
_cell.length_c   1.000
_cell.angle_alpha   90.00
_cell.angle_beta   90.00
_cell.angle_gamma   90.00
#
_symmetry.space_group_name_H-M   'P 1'
#
loop_
_entity.id
_entity.type
_entity.pdbx_description
1 polymer ?
#
loop_
_entity_poly.entity_id
_entity_poly.type
_entity_poly.pdbx_seq_one_letter_code
_entity_poly.pdbx_strand_id
1 'polypeptide(L)'
;MTQTNANKPADTIRFGQLKATIWSNPGKDGKPPRYSAVYVRSYTDDNGDWHDTTSLGEIDNLKLGHLIPKVTDRIEELKADDRNAAKAQADAA
;
A
#
# COMPACT_ATOMS: atom_id res chain seq x y z
N MET A 1 -17.55 -3.51 23.51
CA MET A 1 -16.33 -2.90 22.95
C MET A 1 -15.93 -3.70 21.72
N THR A 2 -16.44 -3.34 20.54
CA THR A 2 -16.17 -4.06 19.29
C THR A 2 -14.81 -3.61 18.76
N GLN A 3 -13.82 -4.50 18.80
CA GLN A 3 -12.54 -4.32 18.10
C GLN A 3 -12.82 -4.18 16.61
N THR A 4 -12.82 -2.95 16.10
CA THR A 4 -12.65 -2.70 14.68
C THR A 4 -11.23 -3.15 14.38
N ASN A 5 -11.06 -4.35 13.80
CA ASN A 5 -9.80 -4.74 13.19
C ASN A 5 -9.51 -3.72 12.09
N ALA A 6 -8.83 -2.64 12.45
CA ALA A 6 -8.40 -1.61 11.53
C ALA A 6 -7.54 -2.33 10.50
N ASN A 7 -8.06 -2.40 9.26
CA ASN A 7 -7.41 -3.10 8.17
C ASN A 7 -5.98 -2.57 8.09
N LYS A 8 -4.97 -3.36 8.48
CA LYS A 8 -3.59 -2.85 8.50
C LYS A 8 -3.13 -2.70 7.05
N PRO A 9 -2.32 -1.68 6.73
CA PRO A 9 -1.72 -1.60 5.42
C PRO A 9 -0.91 -2.87 5.15
N ALA A 10 -1.04 -3.39 3.93
CA ALA A 10 -0.27 -4.55 3.48
C ALA A 10 1.22 -4.21 3.37
N ASP A 11 1.52 -2.99 2.93
CA ASP A 11 2.88 -2.43 2.96
C ASP A 11 2.86 -0.90 2.85
N THR A 12 4.00 -0.24 3.10
CA THR A 12 4.22 1.16 2.79
C THR A 12 5.60 1.38 2.20
N ILE A 13 5.65 1.83 0.94
CA ILE A 13 6.90 2.12 0.23
C ILE A 13 7.17 3.62 0.30
N ARG A 14 8.44 4.00 0.56
CA ARG A 14 8.87 5.40 0.62
C ARG A 14 9.88 5.71 -0.48
N PHE A 15 9.82 6.93 -0.98
CA PHE A 15 10.80 7.52 -1.89
C PHE A 15 11.00 8.99 -1.54
N GLY A 16 11.98 9.25 -0.67
CA GLY A 16 12.18 10.58 -0.08
C GLY A 16 10.96 11.02 0.74
N GLN A 17 10.43 12.20 0.42
CA GLN A 17 9.21 12.74 1.06
C GLN A 17 7.92 12.11 0.54
N LEU A 18 7.95 11.33 -0.54
CA LEU A 18 6.76 10.62 -1.02
C LEU A 18 6.65 9.25 -0.34
N LYS A 19 5.43 8.83 -0.07
CA LYS A 19 5.12 7.46 0.33
C LYS A 19 3.86 6.95 -0.36
N ALA A 20 3.83 5.65 -0.56
CA ALA A 20 2.69 4.92 -1.05
C ALA A 20 2.31 3.85 -0.02
N THR A 21 1.09 3.93 0.51
CA THR A 21 0.55 2.93 1.42
C THR A 21 -0.34 1.98 0.64
N ILE A 22 0.01 0.70 0.64
CA ILE A 22 -0.69 -0.38 -0.04
C ILE A 22 -1.66 -1.02 0.96
N TRP A 23 -2.91 -1.23 0.54
CA TRP A 23 -3.97 -1.84 1.33
C TRP A 23 -4.43 -3.13 0.67
N SER A 24 -4.59 -4.19 1.46
CA SER A 24 -5.25 -5.42 1.02
C SER A 24 -6.73 -5.33 1.37
N ASN A 25 -7.57 -5.49 0.37
CA ASN A 25 -9.02 -5.53 0.53
C ASN A 25 -9.46 -6.98 0.33
N PRO A 26 -10.16 -7.58 1.31
CA PRO A 26 -10.62 -8.95 1.18
C PRO A 26 -11.50 -9.11 -0.06
N GLY A 27 -11.24 -10.16 -0.83
CA GLY A 27 -12.09 -10.51 -1.96
C GLY A 27 -13.49 -10.94 -1.48
N LYS A 28 -14.49 -10.74 -2.33
CA LYS A 28 -15.87 -11.21 -2.10
C LYS A 28 -16.20 -12.34 -3.05
N ASP A 29 -17.08 -13.24 -2.63
CA ASP A 29 -17.63 -14.33 -3.45
C ASP A 29 -16.54 -15.26 -4.04
N GLY A 30 -15.58 -15.66 -3.20
CA GLY A 30 -14.49 -16.57 -3.60
C GLY A 30 -13.42 -15.91 -4.49
N LYS A 31 -13.47 -14.60 -4.70
CA LYS A 31 -12.44 -13.87 -5.47
C LYS A 31 -11.19 -13.62 -4.61
N PRO A 32 -10.01 -13.53 -5.23
CA PRO A 32 -8.77 -13.20 -4.51
C PRO A 32 -8.83 -11.78 -3.91
N PRO A 33 -7.99 -11.48 -2.90
CA PRO A 33 -7.82 -10.13 -2.37
C PRO A 33 -7.47 -9.12 -3.47
N ARG A 34 -7.92 -7.87 -3.29
CA ARG A 34 -7.59 -6.76 -4.18
C ARG A 34 -6.70 -5.77 -3.46
N TYR A 35 -5.69 -5.28 -4.17
CA TYR A 35 -4.77 -4.28 -3.64
C TYR A 35 -5.12 -2.89 -4.16
N SER A 36 -5.01 -1.90 -3.28
CA SER A 36 -5.12 -0.47 -3.62
C SER A 36 -3.96 0.29 -2.99
N ALA A 37 -3.52 1.39 -3.60
CA ALA A 37 -2.45 2.22 -3.07
C ALA A 37 -2.90 3.68 -2.90
N VAL A 38 -2.46 4.31 -1.81
CA VAL A 38 -2.65 5.74 -1.56
C VAL A 38 -1.29 6.41 -1.54
N TYR A 39 -1.10 7.42 -2.39
CA TYR A 39 0.14 8.18 -2.52
C TYR A 39 0.01 9.53 -1.82
N VAL A 40 0.98 9.87 -0.99
CA VAL A 40 1.02 11.16 -0.29
C VAL A 40 2.45 11.67 -0.20
N ARG A 41 2.57 12.99 0.00
CA ARG A 41 3.82 13.65 0.39
C ARG A 41 3.80 13.95 1.88
N SER A 42 4.84 13.55 2.59
CA SER A 42 5.09 13.93 3.98
C SER A 42 5.92 15.22 4.03
N TYR A 43 5.53 16.15 4.89
CA TYR A 43 6.24 17.39 5.15
C TYR A 43 6.14 17.77 6.62
N THR A 44 6.98 18.70 7.06
CA THR A 44 6.95 19.26 8.41
C THR A 44 6.41 20.68 8.33
N ASP A 45 5.52 21.04 9.24
CA ASP A 45 5.05 22.43 9.37
C ASP A 45 6.02 23.30 10.18
N ASP A 46 5.64 24.57 10.38
CA ASP A 46 6.46 25.54 11.13
C ASP A 46 6.61 25.19 12.62
N ASN A 47 5.71 24.36 13.17
CA ASN A 47 5.78 23.89 14.56
C ASN A 47 6.65 22.63 14.71
N GLY A 48 7.15 22.07 13.61
CA GLY A 48 7.91 20.82 13.62
C GLY A 48 7.04 19.57 13.53
N ASP A 49 5.73 19.72 13.33
CA ASP A 49 4.80 18.59 13.26
C ASP A 49 4.79 17.98 11.87
N TRP A 50 4.79 16.65 11.81
CA TRP A 50 4.76 15.90 10.55
C TRP A 50 3.34 15.74 10.03
N HIS A 51 3.14 16.10 8.77
CA HIS A 51 1.87 16.01 8.06
C HIS A 51 2.02 15.24 6.76
N ASP A 52 0.93 14.61 6.31
CA ASP A 52 0.81 14.05 4.98
C ASP A 52 -0.19 14.85 4.15
N THR A 53 0.05 14.97 2.85
CA THR A 53 -0.88 15.61 1.90
C THR A 53 -0.98 14.82 0.61
N THR A 54 -2.17 14.84 0.00
CA THR A 54 -2.41 14.34 -1.36
C THR A 54 -2.12 15.40 -2.43
N SER A 55 -1.83 16.65 -2.02
CA SER A 55 -1.37 17.70 -2.92
C SER A 55 0.11 17.50 -3.23
N LEU A 56 0.43 17.32 -4.51
CA LEU A 56 1.78 17.04 -4.99
C LEU A 56 2.28 18.20 -5.85
N GLY A 57 3.52 18.62 -5.62
CA GLY A 57 4.13 19.70 -6.39
C GLY A 57 4.71 19.21 -7.72
N GLU A 58 5.12 20.14 -8.58
CA GLU A 58 5.75 19.82 -9.87
C GLU A 58 6.93 18.84 -9.73
N ILE A 59 7.81 19.09 -8.76
CA ILE A 59 8.99 18.27 -8.47
C ILE A 59 8.67 16.84 -8.01
N ASP A 60 7.44 16.57 -7.58
CA ASP A 60 7.03 15.25 -7.13
C ASP A 60 6.66 14.32 -8.28
N ASN A 61 6.41 14.84 -9.49
CA ASN A 61 6.01 14.02 -10.65
C ASN A 61 7.07 12.99 -11.03
N LEU A 62 8.34 13.37 -11.14
CA LEU A 62 9.41 12.43 -11.49
C LEU A 62 9.63 11.41 -10.36
N LYS A 63 9.52 11.85 -9.10
CA LYS A 63 9.64 10.98 -7.93
C LYS A 63 8.51 9.95 -7.88
N LEU A 64 7.27 10.36 -8.20
CA LEU A 64 6.14 9.44 -8.40
C LEU A 64 6.41 8.45 -9.53
N GLY A 65 6.98 8.91 -10.64
CA GLY A 65 7.40 8.06 -11.75
C GLY A 65 8.34 6.92 -11.33
N HIS A 66 9.16 7.12 -10.28
CA HIS A 66 9.98 6.07 -9.68
C HIS A 66 9.26 5.24 -8.61
N LEU A 67 8.36 5.87 -7.84
CA LEU A 67 7.63 5.20 -6.76
C LEU A 67 6.54 4.25 -7.28
N ILE A 68 5.81 4.65 -8.33
CA ILE A 68 4.70 3.87 -8.89
C ILE A 68 5.16 2.48 -9.37
N PRO A 69 6.25 2.32 -10.15
CA PRO A 69 6.74 1.00 -10.53
C PRO A 69 7.06 0.12 -9.32
N LYS A 70 7.72 0.65 -8.27
CA LYS A 70 8.01 -0.08 -7.04
C LYS A 70 6.73 -0.58 -6.34
N VAL A 71 5.68 0.24 -6.36
CA VAL A 71 4.37 -0.15 -5.81
C VAL A 71 3.74 -1.25 -6.65
N THR A 72 3.79 -1.15 -7.98
CA THR A 72 3.30 -2.20 -8.88
C THR A 72 4.02 -3.52 -8.62
N ASP A 73 5.35 -3.51 -8.59
CA ASP A 73 6.16 -4.70 -8.33
C ASP A 73 5.78 -5.34 -6.99
N ARG A 74 5.66 -4.52 -5.94
CA ARG A 74 5.28 -4.99 -4.61
C ARG A 74 3.88 -5.57 -4.56
N ILE A 75 2.93 -5.00 -5.29
CA ILE A 75 1.57 -5.55 -5.39
C ILE A 75 1.58 -6.92 -6.08
N GLU A 76 2.41 -7.12 -7.10
CA GLU A 76 2.52 -8.42 -7.77
C GLU A 76 3.17 -9.48 -6.87
N GLU A 77 4.16 -9.11 -6.07
CA GLU A 77 4.73 -9.97 -5.01
C GLU A 77 3.65 -10.38 -4.00
N LEU A 78 2.91 -9.42 -3.45
CA LEU A 78 1.84 -9.69 -2.48
C LEU A 78 0.77 -10.62 -3.05
N LYS A 79 0.39 -10.43 -4.32
CA LYS A 79 -0.54 -11.35 -5.01
C LYS A 79 0.06 -12.74 -5.20
N ALA A 80 1.36 -12.86 -5.46
CA ALA A 80 2.03 -14.14 -5.59
C ALA A 80 2.05 -14.89 -4.25
N ASP A 81 2.33 -14.19 -3.16
CA ASP A 81 2.28 -14.72 -1.80
C ASP A 81 0.88 -15.22 -1.44
N ASP A 82 -0.16 -14.44 -1.76
CA ASP A 82 -1.57 -14.85 -1.53
C ASP A 82 -1.92 -16.13 -2.30
N ARG A 83 -1.50 -16.25 -3.57
CA ARG A 83 -1.74 -17.45 -4.39
C ARG A 83 -1.02 -18.67 -3.82
N ASN A 84 0.22 -18.50 -3.39
CA ASN A 84 1.02 -19.57 -2.79
C ASN A 84 0.41 -20.02 -1.46
N ALA A 85 -0.05 -19.07 -0.63
CA ALA A 85 -0.74 -19.36 0.62
C ALA A 85 -2.06 -20.11 0.39
N ALA A 86 -2.87 -19.68 -0.59
CA ALA A 86 -4.11 -20.36 -0.94
C ALA A 86 -3.87 -21.79 -1.45
N LYS A 87 -2.82 -22.00 -2.26
CA LYS A 87 -2.43 -23.34 -2.71
C LYS A 87 -1.99 -24.24 -1.56
N ALA A 88 -1.12 -23.75 -0.67
CA ALA A 88 -0.65 -24.51 0.48
C ALA A 88 -1.79 -24.91 1.43
N GLN A 89 -2.81 -24.05 1.58
CA GLN A 89 -4.01 -24.36 2.35
C GLN A 89 -4.87 -25.45 1.69
N ALA A 90 -4.99 -25.44 0.36
CA ALA A 90 -5.71 -26.46 -0.38
C ALA A 90 -4.99 -27.82 -0.37
N ASP A 91 -3.67 -27.83 -0.44
CA ASP A 91 -2.87 -29.07 -0.39
C ASP A 91 -2.84 -29.71 1.01
N ALA A 92 -3.16 -28.93 2.06
CA ALA A 92 -3.19 -29.38 3.46
C ALA A 92 -4.57 -29.83 3.95
N ALA A 93 -5.61 -29.70 3.13
CA ALA A 93 -7.01 -30.04 3.43
C ALA A 93 -7.43 -31.37 2.78
#